data_AF-A0A3B6QAJ8-F1
#
_entry.id   AF-A0A3B6QAJ8-F1
#
_cell.length_a   1.000
_cell.length_b   1.000
_cell.length_c   1.000
_cell.angle_alpha   90.00
_cell.angle_beta   90.00
_cell.angle_gamma   90.00
#
_symmetry.space_group_name_H-M   'P 1'
#
loop_
_entity.id
_entity.type
_entity.pdbx_description
1 polymer ?
#
loop_
_entity_poly.entity_id
_entity_poly.type
_entity_poly.pdbx_seq_one_letter_code
_entity_poly.pdbx_strand_id
1 'polypeptide(L)'
;MDSPNRVPEGRFSYEHTGNGCFIPFGCRHGLQLIFHQSGKQLHVRDPFNGDKRRLPVPPGFDGWETPISGAVFRAAGDIQHFQVVLVGTERNNQHHTRVIARVYSSETGIWGNLMSTPLPPKASSSMDQHPTKIRMWFTISVLVGHSLYWLLTNISAATNMLDGILEFDLERQTLAVIPVPVDIANNCLSQFQVMQAEGGGLGIFFLSKFSAQLWKMETDSDGVASWVLGRTVELDKPLSLNPEEEESLIIGGFAEYNNVVFLQTPTNFFMVQLESLQFKKVSKSNSLTRYDPFESVYVAGTGIDGGHDGAEFFRNT
;
A
#
# COMPACT_ATOMS: atom_id res chain seq x y z
N MET A 1 -20.41 0.56 11.75
CA MET A 1 -19.92 0.74 10.35
C MET A 1 -21.05 0.98 9.35
N ASP A 2 -21.21 2.25 8.95
CA ASP A 2 -22.06 2.64 7.82
C ASP A 2 -21.52 2.12 6.47
N SER A 3 -22.33 2.19 5.42
CA SER A 3 -21.89 1.79 4.07
C SER A 3 -20.94 2.84 3.51
N PRO A 4 -19.83 2.45 2.84
CA PRO A 4 -18.95 3.42 2.21
C PRO A 4 -19.73 4.28 1.22
N ASN A 5 -19.55 5.60 1.31
CA ASN A 5 -20.17 6.54 0.38
C ASN A 5 -19.77 6.17 -1.04
N ARG A 6 -20.75 5.82 -1.87
CA ARG A 6 -20.51 5.49 -3.28
C ARG A 6 -20.42 6.78 -4.08
N VAL A 7 -19.22 7.08 -4.57
CA VAL A 7 -19.02 8.16 -5.53
C VAL A 7 -19.44 7.66 -6.91
N PRO A 8 -20.06 8.49 -7.78
CA PRO A 8 -20.44 8.06 -9.13
C PRO A 8 -19.27 7.51 -9.93
N GLU A 9 -19.46 6.38 -10.61
CA GLU A 9 -18.42 5.69 -11.39
C GLU A 9 -17.73 6.60 -12.42
N GLY A 10 -18.47 7.56 -12.99
CA GLY A 10 -17.95 8.53 -13.97
C GLY A 10 -16.81 9.42 -13.44
N ARG A 11 -16.63 9.55 -12.12
CA ARG A 11 -15.50 10.31 -11.54
C ARG A 11 -14.19 9.52 -11.55
N PHE A 12 -14.29 8.19 -11.57
CA PHE A 12 -13.16 7.28 -11.68
C PHE A 12 -13.02 6.69 -13.09
N SER A 13 -13.99 6.96 -13.98
CA SER A 13 -13.94 6.48 -15.35
C SER A 13 -12.73 7.06 -16.06
N TYR A 14 -11.81 6.17 -16.41
CA TYR A 14 -10.66 6.49 -17.23
C TYR A 14 -11.09 6.38 -18.68
N GLU A 15 -11.23 7.51 -19.39
CA GLU A 15 -11.30 7.48 -20.85
C GLU A 15 -9.97 6.92 -21.37
N HIS A 16 -9.99 5.65 -21.80
CA HIS A 16 -8.83 4.92 -22.28
C HIS A 16 -8.46 5.41 -23.68
N THR A 17 -7.82 6.56 -23.78
CA THR A 17 -7.38 7.11 -25.07
C THR A 17 -5.98 6.64 -25.48
N GLY A 18 -5.49 5.51 -24.96
CA GLY A 18 -4.16 4.99 -25.27
C GLY A 18 -4.01 3.48 -25.06
N ASN A 19 -3.18 2.85 -25.89
CA ASN A 19 -2.79 1.44 -25.75
C ASN A 19 -1.92 1.23 -24.49
N GLY A 20 -2.07 0.09 -23.80
CA GLY A 20 -1.17 -0.38 -22.72
C GLY A 20 -1.85 -0.62 -21.37
N CYS A 21 -1.07 -1.07 -20.39
CA CYS A 21 -1.53 -1.34 -19.03
C CYS A 21 -1.47 -0.08 -18.15
N PHE A 22 -2.53 0.14 -17.36
CA PHE A 22 -2.62 1.18 -16.34
C PHE A 22 -2.60 0.51 -14.97
N ILE A 23 -1.53 0.75 -14.21
CA ILE A 23 -1.30 0.09 -12.93
C ILE A 23 -1.55 1.11 -11.81
N PRO A 24 -2.54 0.88 -10.92
CA PRO A 24 -2.77 1.76 -9.78
C PRO A 24 -1.64 1.60 -8.76
N PHE A 25 -1.06 2.72 -8.33
CA PHE A 25 -0.09 2.77 -7.22
C PHE A 25 -0.73 3.18 -5.89
N GLY A 26 -2.01 3.50 -5.90
CA GLY A 26 -2.79 3.82 -4.73
C GLY A 26 -3.33 5.24 -4.76
N CYS A 27 -4.05 5.58 -3.70
CA CYS A 27 -4.74 6.85 -3.54
C CYS A 27 -4.43 7.43 -2.16
N ARG A 28 -4.20 8.74 -2.08
CA ARG A 28 -3.94 9.43 -0.81
C ARG A 28 -4.22 10.91 -0.94
N HIS A 29 -4.76 11.54 0.11
CA HIS A 29 -5.06 12.97 0.16
C HIS A 29 -5.92 13.44 -1.03
N GLY A 30 -6.92 12.65 -1.40
CA GLY A 30 -7.80 12.90 -2.54
C GLY A 30 -7.16 12.73 -3.92
N LEU A 31 -5.88 12.34 -3.99
CA LEU A 31 -5.16 12.10 -5.24
C LEU A 31 -5.05 10.61 -5.55
N GLN A 32 -5.12 10.27 -6.82
CA GLN A 32 -4.86 8.93 -7.35
C GLN A 32 -3.56 8.93 -8.16
N LEU A 33 -2.70 7.94 -7.93
CA LEU A 33 -1.48 7.73 -8.70
C LEU A 33 -1.63 6.48 -9.58
N ILE A 34 -1.42 6.64 -10.88
CA ILE A 34 -1.49 5.57 -11.87
C ILE A 34 -0.22 5.57 -12.71
N PHE A 35 0.37 4.40 -12.92
CA PHE A 35 1.45 4.22 -13.88
C PHE A 35 0.91 3.75 -15.23
N HIS A 36 1.18 4.53 -16.27
CA HIS A 36 0.92 4.16 -17.66
C HIS A 36 2.17 3.49 -18.25
N GLN A 37 2.15 2.16 -18.31
CA GLN A 37 3.35 1.37 -18.57
C GLN A 37 3.92 1.60 -19.98
N SER A 38 3.08 1.62 -21.01
CA SER A 38 3.50 1.82 -22.41
C SER A 38 3.96 3.25 -22.68
N GLY A 39 3.30 4.24 -22.05
CA GLY A 39 3.67 5.65 -22.16
C GLY A 39 4.87 6.05 -21.30
N LYS A 40 5.32 5.19 -20.38
CA LYS A 40 6.36 5.47 -19.37
C LYS A 40 6.09 6.79 -18.62
N GLN A 41 4.85 6.95 -18.18
CA GLN A 41 4.37 8.15 -17.51
C GLN A 41 3.61 7.81 -16.24
N LEU A 42 3.72 8.68 -15.24
CA LEU A 42 2.88 8.64 -14.05
C LEU A 42 1.77 9.67 -14.20
N HIS A 43 0.55 9.29 -13.88
CA HIS A 43 -0.62 10.15 -13.88
C HIS A 43 -1.03 10.38 -12.43
N VAL A 44 -1.00 11.64 -12.01
CA VAL A 44 -1.59 12.10 -10.75
C VAL A 44 -2.93 12.73 -11.08
N ARG A 45 -4.00 12.28 -10.42
CA ARG A 45 -5.36 12.74 -10.68
C ARG A 45 -6.06 13.13 -9.41
N ASP A 46 -6.82 14.22 -9.48
CA ASP A 46 -7.87 14.55 -8.53
C ASP A 46 -9.22 14.18 -9.16
N PRO A 47 -9.87 13.09 -8.73
CA PRO A 47 -11.14 12.65 -9.32
C PRO A 47 -12.32 13.59 -9.00
N PHE A 48 -12.17 14.54 -8.07
CA PHE A 48 -13.23 15.49 -7.73
C PHE A 48 -13.05 16.82 -8.42
N ASN A 49 -11.82 17.34 -8.44
CA ASN A 49 -11.52 18.62 -9.08
C ASN A 49 -11.25 18.49 -10.58
N GLY A 50 -11.07 17.25 -11.07
CA GLY A 50 -10.79 16.97 -12.47
C GLY A 50 -9.35 17.27 -12.89
N ASP A 51 -8.51 17.70 -11.95
CA ASP A 51 -7.11 18.00 -12.19
C ASP A 51 -6.35 16.72 -12.57
N LYS A 52 -5.59 16.81 -13.67
CA LYS A 52 -4.78 15.71 -14.19
C LYS A 52 -3.39 16.22 -14.48
N ARG A 53 -2.39 15.63 -13.84
CA ARG A 53 -0.97 15.95 -14.07
C ARG A 53 -0.22 14.71 -14.53
N ARG A 54 0.53 14.86 -15.62
CA ARG A 54 1.39 13.81 -16.18
C ARG A 54 2.83 14.10 -15.78
N LEU A 55 3.52 13.10 -15.26
CA LEU A 55 4.89 13.19 -14.82
C LEU A 55 5.74 12.23 -15.66
N PRO A 56 6.93 12.66 -16.10
CA PRO A 56 7.89 11.73 -16.69
C PRO A 56 8.40 10.78 -15.60
N VAL A 57 8.61 9.52 -15.97
CA VAL A 57 9.31 8.57 -15.11
C VAL A 57 10.80 8.94 -15.08
N PRO A 58 11.43 9.03 -13.88
CA PRO A 58 12.82 9.46 -13.78
C PRO A 58 13.81 8.38 -14.25
N PRO A 59 15.04 8.76 -14.60
CA PRO A 59 16.09 7.79 -14.93
C PRO A 59 16.32 6.77 -13.80
N GLY A 60 16.49 5.51 -14.18
CA GLY A 60 16.64 4.37 -13.27
C GLY A 60 15.36 3.55 -13.07
N PHE A 61 14.21 4.01 -13.56
CA PHE A 61 12.92 3.34 -13.42
C PHE A 61 12.37 2.97 -14.80
N ASP A 62 12.53 1.70 -15.21
CA ASP A 62 12.12 1.27 -16.55
C ASP A 62 10.63 0.86 -16.63
N GLY A 63 10.08 0.32 -15.54
CA GLY A 63 8.70 -0.19 -15.43
C GLY A 63 8.33 -1.37 -16.34
N TRP A 64 9.24 -1.84 -17.21
CA TRP A 64 9.03 -2.90 -18.19
C TRP A 64 9.80 -4.16 -17.83
N GLU A 65 11.10 -4.03 -17.54
CA GLU A 65 11.97 -5.10 -17.09
C GLU A 65 11.91 -5.26 -15.58
N THR A 66 11.74 -4.16 -14.82
CA THR A 66 11.63 -4.16 -13.36
C THR A 66 10.28 -3.60 -12.91
N PRO A 67 9.52 -4.31 -12.06
CA PRO A 67 8.34 -3.73 -11.46
C PRO A 67 8.73 -2.52 -10.61
N ILE A 68 7.91 -1.48 -10.70
CA ILE A 68 8.02 -0.26 -9.90
C ILE A 68 6.69 -0.04 -9.18
N SER A 69 6.73 0.71 -8.08
CA SER A 69 5.54 1.18 -7.37
C SER A 69 5.76 2.62 -6.96
N GLY A 70 4.75 3.26 -6.39
CA GLY A 70 4.87 4.61 -5.91
C GLY A 70 3.77 4.98 -4.93
N ALA A 71 3.84 6.22 -4.49
CA ALA A 71 2.89 6.82 -3.60
C ALA A 71 2.78 8.31 -3.94
N VAL A 72 1.55 8.82 -3.99
CA VAL A 72 1.31 10.26 -4.00
C VAL A 72 0.93 10.70 -2.59
N PHE A 73 1.26 11.93 -2.22
CA PHE A 73 0.82 12.55 -0.99
C PHE A 73 0.92 14.08 -1.08
N ARG A 74 0.33 14.77 -0.13
CA ARG A 74 0.43 16.21 0.07
C ARG A 74 1.05 16.46 1.43
N ALA A 75 1.76 17.58 1.59
CA ALA A 75 2.17 18.02 2.90
C ALA A 75 0.95 18.45 3.73
N ALA A 76 1.06 18.42 5.05
CA ALA A 76 -0.04 18.82 5.93
C ALA A 76 -0.47 20.27 5.64
N GLY A 77 -1.76 20.47 5.37
CA GLY A 77 -2.33 21.80 5.05
C GLY A 77 -2.11 22.26 3.61
N ASP A 78 -1.35 21.52 2.79
CA ASP A 78 -1.16 21.87 1.39
C ASP A 78 -2.26 21.25 0.52
N ILE A 79 -2.99 22.10 -0.19
CA ILE A 79 -4.04 21.70 -1.13
C ILE A 79 -3.60 21.85 -2.59
N GLN A 80 -2.51 22.58 -2.84
CA GLN A 80 -2.05 22.91 -4.19
C GLN A 80 -0.96 21.94 -4.63
N HIS A 81 0.08 21.79 -3.81
CA HIS A 81 1.21 20.94 -4.15
C HIS A 81 1.04 19.53 -3.59
N PHE A 82 1.66 18.61 -4.31
CA PHE A 82 1.82 17.21 -3.98
C PHE A 82 3.26 16.77 -4.25
N GLN A 83 3.60 15.63 -3.68
CA GLN A 83 4.82 14.90 -3.94
C GLN A 83 4.49 13.49 -4.40
N VAL A 84 5.42 12.88 -5.15
CA VAL A 84 5.34 11.47 -5.54
C VAL A 84 6.63 10.78 -5.15
N VAL A 85 6.54 9.72 -4.33
CA VAL A 85 7.66 8.78 -4.14
C VAL A 85 7.50 7.68 -5.17
N LEU A 86 8.56 7.41 -5.93
CA LEU A 86 8.64 6.26 -6.83
C LEU A 86 9.70 5.30 -6.32
N VAL A 87 9.37 4.02 -6.23
CA VAL A 87 10.25 2.94 -5.76
C VAL A 87 10.40 1.86 -6.83
N GLY A 88 11.56 1.22 -6.85
CA GLY A 88 11.89 0.17 -7.82
C GLY A 88 13.18 -0.54 -7.43
N THR A 89 13.66 -1.42 -8.30
CA THR A 89 14.96 -2.05 -8.12
C THR A 89 15.93 -1.73 -9.23
N GLU A 90 17.19 -1.62 -8.86
CA GLU A 90 18.30 -1.42 -9.77
C GLU A 90 19.41 -2.42 -9.46
N ARG A 91 20.12 -2.85 -10.50
CA ARG A 91 21.36 -3.60 -10.34
C ARG A 91 22.53 -2.63 -10.34
N ASN A 92 23.34 -2.66 -9.29
CA ASN A 92 24.56 -1.85 -9.24
C ASN A 92 25.67 -2.46 -10.11
N ASN A 93 26.76 -1.71 -10.30
CA ASN A 93 27.92 -2.12 -11.12
C ASN A 93 28.62 -3.40 -10.61
N GLN A 94 28.38 -3.79 -9.36
CA GLN A 94 28.90 -5.00 -8.73
C GLN A 94 27.89 -6.16 -8.77
N HIS A 95 26.84 -6.05 -9.60
CA HIS A 95 25.75 -7.02 -9.76
C HIS A 95 24.87 -7.25 -8.52
N HIS A 96 25.00 -6.45 -7.47
CA HIS A 96 24.08 -6.48 -6.33
C HIS A 96 22.78 -5.75 -6.67
N THR A 97 21.65 -6.35 -6.30
CA THR A 97 20.34 -5.69 -6.46
C THR A 97 20.08 -4.81 -5.25
N ARG A 98 19.69 -3.56 -5.50
CA ARG A 98 19.32 -2.58 -4.48
C ARG A 98 17.91 -2.08 -4.74
N VAL A 99 17.20 -1.72 -3.67
CA VAL A 99 15.97 -0.95 -3.81
C VAL A 99 16.36 0.51 -3.99
N ILE A 100 15.68 1.20 -4.89
CA ILE A 100 15.89 2.61 -5.18
C ILE A 100 14.60 3.40 -4.99
N ALA A 101 14.75 4.67 -4.63
CA ALA A 101 13.64 5.61 -4.56
C ALA A 101 14.02 6.98 -5.11
N ARG A 102 13.03 7.70 -5.63
CA ARG A 102 13.12 9.14 -5.96
C ARG A 102 11.83 9.84 -5.55
N VAL A 103 11.95 11.12 -5.20
CA VAL A 103 10.80 11.98 -4.88
C VAL A 103 10.64 13.05 -5.95
N TYR A 104 9.43 13.19 -6.48
CA TYR A 104 9.01 14.31 -7.31
C TYR A 104 8.37 15.38 -6.42
N SER A 105 8.69 16.65 -6.65
CA SER A 105 7.92 17.77 -6.10
C SER A 105 7.15 18.47 -7.21
N SER A 106 5.85 18.64 -7.01
CA SER A 106 4.98 19.36 -7.95
C SER A 106 5.19 20.88 -7.93
N GLU A 107 5.78 21.42 -6.85
CA GLU A 107 6.14 22.83 -6.69
C GLU A 107 7.30 23.18 -7.61
N THR A 108 8.38 22.39 -7.55
CA THR A 108 9.59 22.62 -8.37
C THR A 108 9.53 21.96 -9.74
N GLY A 109 8.64 20.98 -9.91
CA GLY A 109 8.48 20.24 -11.16
C GLY A 109 9.60 19.26 -11.46
N ILE A 110 10.46 18.95 -10.48
CA ILE A 110 11.66 18.12 -10.67
C ILE A 110 11.65 16.88 -9.76
N TRP A 111 12.35 15.85 -10.23
CA TRP A 111 12.73 14.70 -9.42
C TRP A 111 13.99 15.01 -8.63
N GLY A 112 13.97 14.68 -7.35
CA GLY A 112 15.11 14.78 -6.45
C GLY A 112 16.15 13.68 -6.68
N ASN A 113 17.07 13.62 -5.72
CA ASN A 113 18.20 12.69 -5.73
C ASN A 113 17.75 11.23 -5.65
N LEU A 114 18.58 10.34 -6.21
CA LEU A 114 18.39 8.90 -6.10
C LEU A 114 18.79 8.44 -4.70
N MET A 115 17.88 7.79 -4.00
CA MET A 115 18.16 7.09 -2.75
C MET A 115 18.21 5.60 -3.02
N SER A 116 19.02 4.88 -2.26
CA SER A 116 19.12 3.42 -2.41
C SER A 116 19.50 2.73 -1.13
N THR A 117 19.00 1.51 -0.96
CA THR A 117 19.39 0.61 0.14
C THR A 117 19.61 -0.80 -0.42
N PRO A 118 20.61 -1.55 0.08
CA PRO A 118 20.80 -2.94 -0.33
C PRO A 118 19.59 -3.80 0.07
N LEU A 119 19.28 -4.81 -0.73
CA LEU A 119 18.39 -5.88 -0.29
C LEU A 119 19.14 -6.80 0.68
N PRO A 120 18.47 -7.36 1.72
CA PRO A 120 19.07 -8.37 2.58
C PRO A 120 19.57 -9.57 1.74
N PRO A 121 20.75 -10.14 2.07
CA PRO A 121 21.21 -11.36 1.41
C PRO A 121 20.22 -12.49 1.68
N LYS A 122 19.72 -13.14 0.62
CA LYS A 122 19.01 -14.42 0.79
C LYS A 122 20.02 -15.55 0.87
N ALA A 123 19.78 -16.53 1.72
CA ALA A 123 20.43 -17.82 1.63
C ALA A 123 20.02 -18.46 0.30
N SER A 124 20.83 -18.29 -0.74
CA SER A 124 20.60 -18.94 -2.02
C SER A 124 20.69 -20.45 -1.82
N SER A 125 19.70 -21.20 -2.28
CA SER A 125 19.93 -22.60 -2.63
C SER A 125 21.04 -22.63 -3.68
N SER A 126 21.97 -23.57 -3.51
CA SER A 126 23.29 -23.61 -4.16
C SER A 126 23.28 -23.90 -5.68
N MET A 127 22.24 -23.51 -6.41
CA MET A 127 21.97 -24.03 -7.75
C MET A 127 21.74 -22.97 -8.83
N ASP A 128 21.88 -21.67 -8.53
CA ASP A 128 21.81 -20.62 -9.55
C ASP A 128 23.21 -20.04 -9.83
N GLN A 129 23.93 -20.68 -10.76
CA GLN A 129 25.27 -20.25 -11.20
C GLN A 129 25.25 -19.01 -12.12
N HIS A 130 24.09 -18.37 -12.33
CA HIS A 130 23.94 -17.13 -13.08
C HIS A 130 23.16 -16.12 -12.25
N PRO A 131 23.65 -14.88 -12.06
CA PRO A 131 22.91 -13.88 -11.31
C PRO A 131 21.71 -13.41 -12.15
N THR A 132 20.57 -14.07 -12.01
CA THR A 132 19.30 -13.64 -12.63
C THR A 132 18.91 -12.27 -12.07
N LYS A 133 18.37 -11.37 -12.91
CA LYS A 133 17.89 -10.05 -12.47
C LYS A 133 16.83 -10.26 -11.39
N ILE A 134 17.07 -9.81 -10.15
CA ILE A 134 16.10 -9.90 -9.06
C ILE A 134 15.00 -8.88 -9.35
N ARG A 135 13.80 -9.37 -9.62
CA ARG A 135 12.62 -8.56 -9.83
C ARG A 135 11.84 -8.59 -8.54
N MET A 136 11.58 -7.40 -8.01
CA MET A 136 10.76 -7.25 -6.81
C MET A 136 9.39 -6.77 -7.21
N TRP A 137 8.36 -7.39 -6.67
CA TRP A 137 7.02 -6.84 -6.67
C TRP A 137 6.78 -6.08 -5.37
N PHE A 138 6.04 -4.98 -5.47
CA PHE A 138 5.68 -4.10 -4.36
C PHE A 138 4.16 -4.04 -4.24
N THR A 139 3.63 -3.99 -3.03
CA THR A 139 2.20 -3.72 -2.80
C THR A 139 1.86 -2.24 -3.08
N ILE A 140 0.63 -1.84 -2.78
CA ILE A 140 0.33 -0.41 -2.60
C ILE A 140 0.94 0.04 -1.28
N SER A 141 1.45 1.27 -1.26
CA SER A 141 2.03 1.88 -0.06
C SER A 141 0.99 2.10 1.03
N VAL A 142 1.37 1.96 2.29
CA VAL A 142 0.60 2.43 3.44
C VAL A 142 1.39 3.53 4.15
N LEU A 143 0.74 4.64 4.49
CA LEU A 143 1.33 5.68 5.32
C LEU A 143 1.11 5.35 6.80
N VAL A 144 2.18 5.23 7.57
CA VAL A 144 2.11 5.11 9.04
C VAL A 144 3.07 6.14 9.64
N GLY A 145 2.54 7.04 10.47
CA GLY A 145 3.29 8.19 10.96
C GLY A 145 3.84 9.03 9.80
N HIS A 146 5.16 9.16 9.72
CA HIS A 146 5.87 9.96 8.71
C HIS A 146 6.54 9.09 7.64
N SER A 147 6.19 7.81 7.54
CA SER A 147 6.84 6.86 6.66
C SER A 147 5.85 6.12 5.76
N LEU A 148 6.26 5.89 4.51
CA LEU A 148 5.54 5.05 3.57
C LEU A 148 6.13 3.64 3.59
N TYR A 149 5.24 2.65 3.59
CA TYR A 149 5.62 1.24 3.69
C TYR A 149 5.08 0.42 2.52
N TRP A 150 5.92 -0.42 1.92
CA TRP A 150 5.54 -1.40 0.91
C TRP A 150 5.98 -2.79 1.33
N LEU A 151 5.11 -3.78 1.19
CA LEU A 151 5.56 -5.17 1.23
C LEU A 151 6.29 -5.49 -0.07
N LEU A 152 7.40 -6.22 0.02
CA LEU A 152 8.22 -6.60 -1.13
C LEU A 152 8.37 -8.12 -1.24
N THR A 153 8.27 -8.66 -2.45
CA THR A 153 8.52 -10.07 -2.75
C THR A 153 9.38 -10.22 -4.00
N ASN A 154 10.32 -11.15 -3.98
CA ASN A 154 11.16 -11.51 -5.11
C ASN A 154 10.40 -12.44 -6.04
N ILE A 155 9.84 -11.88 -7.11
CA ILE A 155 9.12 -12.63 -8.14
C ILE A 155 10.05 -13.38 -9.11
N SER A 156 11.37 -13.24 -8.98
CA SER A 156 12.33 -14.10 -9.67
C SER A 156 12.55 -15.42 -8.93
N ALA A 157 12.10 -15.55 -7.67
CA ALA A 157 12.14 -16.81 -6.94
C ALA A 157 10.95 -17.71 -7.33
N ALA A 158 11.11 -19.03 -7.15
CA ALA A 158 10.03 -19.98 -7.38
C ALA A 158 8.83 -19.80 -6.42
N THR A 159 9.02 -19.01 -5.35
CA THR A 159 8.02 -18.78 -4.30
C THR A 159 7.64 -17.29 -4.19
N ASN A 160 6.35 -16.98 -4.16
CA ASN A 160 5.82 -15.61 -3.94
C ASN A 160 5.81 -15.24 -2.45
N MET A 161 6.92 -15.50 -1.76
CA MET A 161 7.06 -15.30 -0.31
C MET A 161 7.39 -13.85 0.00
N LEU A 162 6.84 -13.34 1.11
CA LEU A 162 7.17 -12.02 1.62
C LEU A 162 8.65 -11.96 2.05
N ASP A 163 9.39 -10.97 1.53
CA ASP A 163 10.83 -10.84 1.75
C ASP A 163 11.21 -9.70 2.70
N GLY A 164 10.29 -8.78 2.95
CA GLY A 164 10.53 -7.64 3.82
C GLY A 164 9.48 -6.55 3.65
N ILE A 165 9.72 -5.46 4.37
CA ILE A 165 8.94 -4.24 4.27
C ILE A 165 9.89 -3.12 3.91
N LEU A 166 9.63 -2.47 2.78
CA LEU A 166 10.35 -1.27 2.39
C LEU A 166 9.78 -0.11 3.18
N GLU A 167 10.63 0.60 3.88
CA GLU A 167 10.31 1.87 4.53
C GLU A 167 10.92 3.02 3.74
N PHE A 168 10.12 4.06 3.51
CA PHE A 168 10.58 5.35 3.05
C PHE A 168 10.16 6.43 4.07
N ASP A 169 11.15 6.96 4.79
CA ASP A 169 10.95 8.08 5.72
C ASP A 169 10.78 9.38 4.92
N LEU A 170 9.63 10.03 5.06
CA LEU A 170 9.29 11.23 4.29
C LEU A 170 10.09 12.46 4.75
N GLU A 171 10.43 12.55 6.04
CA GLU A 171 11.14 13.69 6.62
C GLU A 171 12.63 13.63 6.30
N ARG A 172 13.23 12.47 6.55
CA ARG A 172 14.66 12.24 6.35
C ARG A 172 15.00 11.93 4.89
N GLN A 173 14.01 11.53 4.10
CA GLN A 173 14.19 10.99 2.76
C GLN A 173 15.22 9.86 2.77
N THR A 174 14.96 8.86 3.61
CA THR A 174 15.81 7.67 3.74
C THR A 174 15.03 6.40 3.41
N LEU A 175 15.75 5.42 2.89
CA LEU A 175 15.19 4.14 2.46
C LEU A 175 15.78 3.00 3.30
N ALA A 176 14.93 2.18 3.89
CA ALA A 176 15.33 1.03 4.70
C ALA A 176 14.50 -0.20 4.36
N VAL A 177 15.05 -1.40 4.61
CA VAL A 177 14.31 -2.66 4.51
C VAL A 177 14.18 -3.25 5.90
N ILE A 178 12.95 -3.35 6.38
CA ILE A 178 12.62 -3.90 7.68
C ILE A 178 12.31 -5.40 7.50
N PRO A 179 12.93 -6.29 8.28
CA PRO A 179 12.61 -7.71 8.25
C PRO A 179 11.22 -7.95 8.82
N VAL A 180 10.56 -9.00 8.35
CA VAL A 180 9.23 -9.46 8.82
C VAL A 180 9.44 -10.42 10.00
N PRO A 181 8.48 -10.57 10.94
CA PRO A 181 8.63 -11.53 12.04
C PRO A 181 8.93 -12.94 11.51
N VAL A 182 9.91 -13.61 12.13
CA VAL A 182 10.42 -14.92 11.67
C VAL A 182 9.33 -15.98 11.72
N ASP A 183 8.44 -15.92 12.70
CA ASP A 183 7.34 -16.88 12.90
C ASP A 183 6.33 -16.91 11.74
N ILE A 184 6.22 -15.79 11.02
CA ILE A 184 5.31 -15.64 9.88
C ILE A 184 6.08 -15.48 8.57
N ALA A 185 7.41 -15.47 8.61
CA ALA A 185 8.24 -15.46 7.41
C ALA A 185 7.94 -16.70 6.54
N ASN A 186 8.16 -16.58 5.22
CA ASN A 186 7.89 -17.64 4.23
C ASN A 186 6.40 -17.91 3.92
N ASN A 187 5.49 -17.01 4.27
CA ASN A 187 4.10 -17.06 3.80
C ASN A 187 3.89 -16.22 2.53
N CYS A 188 2.79 -16.48 1.82
CA CYS A 188 2.46 -15.80 0.57
C CYS A 188 2.15 -14.33 0.80
N LEU A 189 2.61 -13.44 -0.10
CA LEU A 189 2.37 -11.99 0.00
C LEU A 189 0.89 -11.62 0.19
N SER A 190 -0.04 -12.37 -0.41
CA SER A 190 -1.50 -12.14 -0.33
C SER A 190 -2.09 -12.36 1.07
N GLN A 191 -1.30 -12.86 2.02
CA GLN A 191 -1.67 -13.06 3.42
C GLN A 191 -1.25 -11.89 4.31
N PHE A 192 -0.59 -10.87 3.77
CA PHE A 192 -0.04 -9.77 4.55
C PHE A 192 -0.62 -8.43 4.14
N GLN A 193 -0.77 -7.57 5.14
CA GLN A 193 -1.12 -6.16 4.95
C GLN A 193 -0.37 -5.32 5.98
N VAL A 194 0.33 -4.28 5.53
CA VAL A 194 0.85 -3.25 6.45
C VAL A 194 -0.33 -2.46 6.98
N MET A 195 -0.32 -2.16 8.28
CA MET A 195 -1.38 -1.40 8.93
C MET A 195 -0.79 -0.47 9.98
N GLN A 196 -1.60 0.48 10.43
CA GLN A 196 -1.29 1.24 11.63
C GLN A 196 -1.67 0.39 12.84
N ALA A 197 -0.70 0.06 13.69
CA ALA A 197 -0.95 -0.70 14.91
C ALA A 197 -1.61 0.17 15.99
N GLU A 198 -2.16 -0.48 17.02
CA GLU A 198 -2.55 0.19 18.26
C GLU A 198 -1.38 1.02 18.82
N GLY A 199 -1.65 2.28 19.18
CA GLY A 199 -0.61 3.24 19.58
C GLY A 199 0.00 4.03 18.41
N GLY A 200 -0.43 3.77 17.16
CA GLY A 200 -0.08 4.56 15.98
C GLY A 200 1.24 4.21 15.30
N GLY A 201 1.92 3.17 15.79
CA GLY A 201 3.16 2.66 15.19
C GLY A 201 2.93 1.72 14.01
N LEU A 202 4.03 1.27 13.41
CA LEU A 202 4.02 0.29 12.32
C LEU A 202 3.44 -1.05 12.78
N GLY A 203 2.52 -1.61 11.99
CA GLY A 203 1.90 -2.90 12.22
C GLY A 203 1.84 -3.79 10.97
N ILE A 204 1.67 -5.09 11.21
CA ILE A 204 1.37 -6.09 10.18
C ILE A 204 0.10 -6.84 10.58
N PHE A 205 -0.84 -6.92 9.65
CA PHE A 205 -1.91 -7.89 9.67
C PHE A 205 -1.48 -9.11 8.86
N PHE A 206 -1.44 -10.29 9.51
CA PHE A 206 -1.11 -11.56 8.89
C PHE A 206 -2.29 -12.52 8.95
N LEU A 207 -2.68 -13.06 7.80
CA LEU A 207 -3.81 -13.96 7.65
C LEU A 207 -3.33 -15.42 7.49
N SER A 208 -3.68 -16.27 8.44
CA SER A 208 -3.42 -17.70 8.39
C SER A 208 -4.73 -18.48 8.43
N LYS A 209 -5.17 -18.99 7.27
CA LYS A 209 -6.50 -19.60 7.09
C LYS A 209 -7.60 -18.63 7.54
N PHE A 210 -8.31 -18.94 8.62
CA PHE A 210 -9.35 -18.10 9.21
C PHE A 210 -8.91 -17.42 10.51
N SER A 211 -7.61 -17.38 10.81
CA SER A 211 -7.06 -16.67 11.96
C SER A 211 -6.23 -15.48 11.48
N ALA A 212 -6.44 -14.33 12.11
CA ALA A 212 -5.66 -13.12 11.86
C ALA A 212 -4.75 -12.81 13.05
N GLN A 213 -3.48 -12.58 12.77
CA GLN A 213 -2.49 -12.12 13.73
C GLN A 213 -2.14 -10.66 13.45
N LEU A 214 -2.26 -9.81 14.47
CA LEU A 214 -1.93 -8.40 14.43
C LEU A 214 -0.61 -8.21 15.19
N TRP A 215 0.45 -7.96 14.43
CA TRP A 215 1.79 -7.69 14.91
C TRP A 215 2.04 -6.18 14.95
N LYS A 216 2.79 -5.72 15.92
CA LYS A 216 3.21 -4.32 16.06
C LYS A 216 4.72 -4.24 16.24
N MET A 217 5.31 -3.18 15.71
CA MET A 217 6.69 -2.84 15.98
C MET A 217 6.75 -2.10 17.33
N GLU A 218 7.52 -2.62 18.28
CA GLU A 218 7.78 -1.96 19.56
C GLU A 218 9.27 -1.69 19.71
N THR A 219 9.58 -0.58 20.37
CA THR A 219 10.94 -0.20 20.73
C THR A 219 11.14 -0.45 22.21
N ASP A 220 12.15 -1.24 22.56
CA ASP A 220 12.49 -1.51 23.96
C ASP A 220 13.19 -0.31 24.63
N SER A 221 13.53 -0.46 25.91
CA SER A 221 14.24 0.59 26.68
C SER A 221 15.62 0.94 26.13
N ASP A 222 16.22 0.04 25.35
CA ASP A 222 17.54 0.21 24.75
C ASP A 222 17.44 0.84 23.35
N GLY A 223 16.23 1.13 22.88
CA GLY A 223 15.98 1.75 21.57
C GLY A 223 15.94 0.74 20.42
N VAL A 224 15.90 -0.58 20.70
CA VAL A 224 15.88 -1.63 19.67
C VAL A 224 14.43 -1.91 19.27
N ALA A 225 14.15 -1.78 17.97
CA ALA A 225 12.85 -2.09 17.41
C ALA A 225 12.70 -3.59 17.14
N SER A 226 11.60 -4.19 17.59
CA SER A 226 11.28 -5.60 17.38
C SER A 226 9.79 -5.83 17.18
N TRP A 227 9.45 -6.93 16.49
CA TRP A 227 8.07 -7.31 16.27
C TRP A 227 7.49 -8.04 17.47
N VAL A 228 6.32 -7.61 17.92
CA VAL A 228 5.57 -8.25 18.99
C VAL A 228 4.18 -8.61 18.48
N LEU A 229 3.76 -9.85 18.72
CA LEU A 229 2.38 -10.27 18.47
C LEU A 229 1.47 -9.57 19.47
N GLY A 230 0.63 -8.66 18.99
CA GLY A 230 -0.31 -7.92 19.84
C GLY A 230 -1.60 -8.70 20.08
N ARG A 231 -2.23 -9.19 19.00
CA ARG A 231 -3.54 -9.84 19.07
C ARG A 231 -3.68 -10.95 18.04
N THR A 232 -4.41 -12.00 18.40
CA THR A 232 -4.90 -13.02 17.47
C THR A 232 -6.42 -13.03 17.47
N VAL A 233 -7.03 -13.11 16.29
CA VAL A 233 -8.48 -13.02 16.10
C VAL A 233 -8.93 -14.15 15.19
N GLU A 234 -9.86 -14.98 15.67
CA GLU A 234 -10.52 -15.99 14.85
C GLU A 234 -11.64 -15.33 14.02
N LEU A 235 -11.62 -15.57 12.72
CA LEU A 235 -12.48 -14.92 11.73
C LEU A 235 -13.63 -15.82 11.27
N ASP A 236 -13.54 -17.14 11.47
CA ASP A 236 -14.52 -18.12 11.02
C ASP A 236 -15.94 -17.80 11.51
N LYS A 237 -16.12 -17.68 12.83
CA LYS A 237 -17.41 -17.36 13.46
C LYS A 237 -17.93 -15.96 13.11
N PRO A 238 -17.15 -14.86 13.29
CA PRO A 238 -17.67 -13.52 13.03
C PRO A 238 -17.98 -13.29 11.55
N LEU A 239 -17.29 -13.98 10.62
CA LEU A 239 -17.58 -13.90 9.19
C LEU A 239 -18.58 -14.97 8.72
N SER A 240 -19.01 -15.87 9.61
CA SER A 240 -19.89 -17.00 9.31
C SER A 240 -19.35 -17.89 8.18
N LEU A 241 -18.05 -18.17 8.23
CA LEU A 241 -17.35 -19.05 7.28
C LEU A 241 -17.47 -20.50 7.74
N ASN A 242 -17.51 -21.42 6.79
CA ASN A 242 -17.50 -22.85 7.09
C ASN A 242 -16.06 -23.38 7.03
N PRO A 243 -15.40 -23.70 8.16
CA PRO A 243 -14.04 -24.19 8.15
C PRO A 243 -13.89 -25.57 7.50
N GLU A 244 -14.98 -26.33 7.37
CA GLU A 244 -14.99 -27.64 6.69
C GLU A 244 -14.98 -27.53 5.17
N GLU A 245 -15.34 -26.37 4.60
CA GLU A 245 -15.48 -26.17 3.14
C GLU A 245 -14.17 -25.75 2.43
N GLU A 246 -13.02 -25.82 3.11
CA GLU A 246 -11.71 -25.35 2.59
C GLU A 246 -11.79 -23.95 1.94
N GLU A 247 -12.65 -23.07 2.46
CA GLU A 247 -12.82 -21.74 1.88
C GLU A 247 -11.49 -20.97 1.92
N SER A 248 -11.01 -20.53 0.76
CA SER A 248 -9.83 -19.68 0.68
C SER A 248 -10.21 -18.26 1.08
N LEU A 249 -9.56 -17.74 2.12
CA LEU A 249 -9.68 -16.36 2.57
C LEU A 249 -8.39 -15.61 2.24
N ILE A 250 -8.51 -14.50 1.53
CA ILE A 250 -7.37 -13.66 1.14
C ILE A 250 -7.62 -12.19 1.47
N ILE A 251 -6.55 -11.40 1.48
CA ILE A 251 -6.65 -9.95 1.61
C ILE A 251 -6.92 -9.35 0.21
N GLY A 252 -8.08 -8.70 0.07
CA GLY A 252 -8.52 -8.06 -1.16
C GLY A 252 -8.14 -6.58 -1.27
N GLY A 253 -7.84 -5.91 -0.15
CA GLY A 253 -7.52 -4.48 -0.12
C GLY A 253 -7.40 -3.92 1.30
N PHE A 254 -7.00 -2.66 1.41
CA PHE A 254 -6.84 -1.97 2.70
C PHE A 254 -7.10 -0.48 2.57
N ALA A 255 -8.00 0.02 3.42
CA ALA A 255 -8.34 1.43 3.55
C ALA A 255 -7.53 2.01 4.72
N GLU A 256 -6.50 2.79 4.38
CA GLU A 256 -5.48 3.23 5.32
C GLU A 256 -6.00 4.22 6.36
N TYR A 257 -6.91 5.14 6.00
CA TYR A 257 -7.35 6.21 6.92
C TYR A 257 -8.23 5.68 8.06
N ASN A 258 -8.98 4.61 7.80
CA ASN A 258 -9.89 4.00 8.78
C ASN A 258 -9.37 2.68 9.36
N ASN A 259 -8.16 2.27 8.95
CA ASN A 259 -7.54 1.01 9.35
C ASN A 259 -8.44 -0.21 9.10
N VAL A 260 -9.03 -0.28 7.89
CA VAL A 260 -9.97 -1.35 7.50
C VAL A 260 -9.32 -2.26 6.47
N VAL A 261 -9.26 -3.55 6.79
CA VAL A 261 -8.87 -4.59 5.83
C VAL A 261 -10.10 -5.17 5.13
N PHE A 262 -9.97 -5.38 3.83
CA PHE A 262 -10.96 -6.09 3.03
C PHE A 262 -10.52 -7.53 2.86
N LEU A 263 -11.36 -8.46 3.30
CA LEU A 263 -11.15 -9.89 3.16
C LEU A 263 -12.09 -10.44 2.10
N GLN A 264 -11.56 -11.35 1.28
CA GLN A 264 -12.28 -11.94 0.17
C GLN A 264 -12.30 -13.46 0.31
N THR A 265 -13.50 -14.03 0.18
CA THR A 265 -13.70 -15.45 -0.17
C THR A 265 -14.13 -15.54 -1.64
N PRO A 266 -14.22 -16.75 -2.23
CA PRO A 266 -14.70 -16.88 -3.61
C PRO A 266 -16.07 -16.21 -3.84
N THR A 267 -16.93 -16.18 -2.81
CA THR A 267 -18.32 -15.75 -2.92
C THR A 267 -18.64 -14.45 -2.18
N ASN A 268 -17.79 -13.97 -1.26
CA ASN A 268 -18.13 -12.85 -0.38
C ASN A 268 -16.96 -11.88 -0.16
N PHE A 269 -17.30 -10.62 0.09
CA PHE A 269 -16.38 -9.61 0.61
C PHE A 269 -16.78 -9.15 2.01
N PHE A 270 -15.77 -9.00 2.86
CA PHE A 270 -15.91 -8.57 4.24
C PHE A 270 -15.00 -7.37 4.51
N MET A 271 -15.49 -6.41 5.27
CA MET A 271 -14.71 -5.36 5.90
C MET A 271 -14.45 -5.75 7.35
N VAL A 272 -13.21 -5.55 7.78
CA VAL A 272 -12.79 -5.71 9.18
C VAL A 272 -12.08 -4.44 9.62
N GLN A 273 -12.67 -3.71 10.57
CA GLN A 273 -12.00 -2.57 11.18
C GLN A 273 -11.08 -3.09 12.29
N LEU A 274 -9.78 -2.82 12.18
CA LEU A 274 -8.76 -3.56 12.93
C LEU A 274 -8.69 -3.21 14.43
N GLU A 275 -9.08 -2.00 14.82
CA GLU A 275 -8.99 -1.53 16.21
C GLU A 275 -10.15 -2.07 17.06
N SER A 276 -11.37 -1.86 16.56
CA SER A 276 -12.65 -2.26 17.18
C SER A 276 -13.03 -3.70 16.90
N LEU A 277 -12.38 -4.35 15.92
CA LEU A 277 -12.75 -5.67 15.41
C LEU A 277 -14.24 -5.75 15.03
N GLN A 278 -14.75 -4.70 14.41
CA GLN A 278 -16.07 -4.74 13.79
C GLN A 278 -15.98 -5.43 12.42
N PHE A 279 -16.92 -6.33 12.16
CA PHE A 279 -17.01 -7.10 10.93
C PHE A 279 -18.26 -6.73 10.16
N LYS A 280 -18.14 -6.59 8.84
CA LYS A 280 -19.28 -6.29 7.97
C LYS A 280 -19.14 -7.00 6.63
N LYS A 281 -20.15 -7.78 6.24
CA LYS A 281 -20.28 -8.30 4.89
C LYS A 281 -20.76 -7.19 3.95
N VAL A 282 -20.03 -6.94 2.86
CA VAL A 282 -20.27 -5.76 2.00
C VAL A 282 -21.00 -6.13 0.72
N SER A 283 -20.59 -7.24 0.09
CA SER A 283 -21.11 -7.65 -1.21
C SER A 283 -20.85 -9.13 -1.48
N LYS A 284 -21.52 -9.66 -2.51
CA LYS A 284 -21.14 -10.92 -3.12
C LYS A 284 -19.91 -10.68 -4.02
N SER A 285 -18.94 -11.56 -3.94
CA SER A 285 -17.80 -11.63 -4.85
C SER A 285 -18.22 -12.37 -6.11
N ASN A 286 -17.90 -11.81 -7.28
CA ASN A 286 -18.11 -12.40 -8.59
C ASN A 286 -16.77 -12.71 -9.31
N SER A 287 -15.62 -12.34 -8.73
CA SER A 287 -14.27 -12.71 -9.16
C SER A 287 -13.20 -12.23 -8.15
N LEU A 288 -12.00 -12.84 -8.18
CA LEU A 288 -10.79 -12.35 -7.50
C LEU A 288 -10.42 -10.98 -8.06
N THR A 289 -10.90 -9.92 -7.42
CA THR A 289 -10.65 -8.53 -7.81
C THR A 289 -9.99 -7.83 -6.64
N ARG A 290 -8.85 -7.20 -6.90
CA ARG A 290 -8.17 -6.36 -5.93
C ARG A 290 -8.93 -5.05 -5.81
N TYR A 291 -9.30 -4.67 -4.59
CA TYR A 291 -9.95 -3.41 -4.29
C TYR A 291 -8.90 -2.42 -3.81
N ASP A 292 -8.80 -1.32 -4.52
CA ASP A 292 -7.98 -0.18 -4.11
C ASP A 292 -8.94 0.88 -3.55
N PRO A 293 -9.20 0.89 -2.23
CA PRO A 293 -10.11 1.86 -1.65
C PRO A 293 -9.55 3.26 -1.88
N PHE A 294 -10.43 4.12 -2.36
CA PHE A 294 -10.15 5.53 -2.53
C PHE A 294 -10.80 6.28 -1.37
N GLU A 295 -9.97 6.96 -0.59
CA GLU A 295 -10.41 7.75 0.55
C GLU A 295 -10.13 9.22 0.28
N SER A 296 -11.14 10.06 0.48
CA SER A 296 -11.06 11.51 0.31
C SER A 296 -11.95 12.19 1.34
N VAL A 297 -11.50 13.35 1.80
CA VAL A 297 -12.29 14.23 2.66
C VAL A 297 -12.99 15.23 1.75
N TYR A 298 -14.32 15.19 1.71
CA TYR A 298 -15.11 16.22 1.05
C TYR A 298 -15.56 17.23 2.11
N VAL A 299 -15.14 18.49 1.98
CA VAL A 299 -15.81 19.59 2.68
C VAL A 299 -17.13 19.79 1.94
N ALA A 300 -18.23 19.46 2.60
CA ALA A 300 -19.55 19.84 2.09
C ALA A 300 -19.54 21.34 1.88
N GLY A 301 -19.71 21.78 0.63
CA GLY A 301 -19.70 23.20 0.28
C GLY A 301 -20.65 23.92 1.22
N THR A 302 -20.10 24.82 2.04
CA THR A 302 -20.89 25.72 2.87
C THR A 302 -21.79 26.49 1.92
N GLY A 303 -23.09 26.17 1.98
CA GLY A 303 -24.11 27.04 1.42
C GLY A 303 -23.85 28.43 1.96
N ILE A 304 -23.89 29.42 1.07
CA ILE A 304 -23.71 30.83 1.40
C ILE A 304 -24.73 31.19 2.48
N ASP A 305 -24.33 31.12 3.74
CA ASP A 305 -24.76 32.02 4.78
C ASP A 305 -23.69 32.05 5.88
N GLY A 306 -23.30 33.26 6.29
CA GLY A 306 -22.11 33.50 7.10
C GLY A 306 -22.21 32.94 8.51
N GLY A 307 -21.24 32.12 8.89
CA GLY A 307 -20.98 31.74 10.28
C GLY A 307 -19.62 31.07 10.39
N HIS A 308 -18.69 31.72 11.09
CA HIS A 308 -17.47 31.08 11.56
C HIS A 308 -17.85 29.96 12.53
N ASP A 309 -17.66 28.71 12.13
CA ASP A 309 -17.49 27.61 13.07
C ASP A 309 -16.49 26.60 12.52
N GLY A 310 -15.59 26.17 13.41
CA GLY A 310 -14.37 25.44 13.10
C GLY A 310 -14.60 24.06 12.49
N ALA A 311 -13.55 23.54 11.87
CA ALA A 311 -13.53 22.19 11.32
C ALA A 311 -13.85 21.15 12.42
N GLU A 312 -15.09 20.65 12.43
CA GLU A 312 -15.46 19.49 13.24
C GLU A 312 -14.96 18.21 12.56
N PHE A 313 -14.17 17.44 13.32
CA PHE A 313 -13.84 16.07 12.99
C PHE A 313 -15.11 15.21 13.06
N PHE A 314 -15.57 14.70 11.91
CA PHE A 314 -16.54 13.61 11.91
C PHE A 314 -15.88 12.35 12.45
N ARG A 315 -16.04 12.11 13.75
CA ARG A 315 -15.90 10.77 14.34
C ARG A 315 -17.14 9.97 13.94
N ASN A 316 -16.97 9.04 13.00
CA ASN A 316 -18.01 8.06 12.71
C ASN A 316 -17.97 6.95 13.77
N THR A 317 -19.05 6.85 14.55
CA THR A 317 -19.41 5.70 15.40
C THR A 317 -19.84 4.49 14.58
#